data_AF-A0A8H5IGP8-F1
#
_entry.id   AF-A0A8H5IGP8-F1
#
_cell.length_a   1.000
_cell.length_b   1.000
_cell.length_c   1.000
_cell.angle_alpha   90.00
_cell.angle_beta   90.00
_cell.angle_gamma   90.00
#
_symmetry.space_group_name_H-M   'P 1'
#
loop_
_entity.id
_entity.type
_entity.pdbx_description
1 polymer ?
#
loop_
_entity_poly.entity_id
_entity_poly.type
_entity_poly.pdbx_seq_one_letter_code
_entity_poly.pdbx_strand_id
1 'polypeptide(L)'
;MSAPRDFTVNGLGRIGITLRNQDGLEPLQENSLEFTGLAFAIHAGLSILEKPEGRQALQRVGLVVVQEWARAQIFRFGGDPNLMPRYVDEFLLAVRRDFPRVIVGGVEGSDHAAGIYYNHSHVTRMAIAARRSSDGSSEGRKMGNRFRTFLFLLAVATAHELTHVFITYLAQGQDVIDSYTPPQVSYLNYVGLTDDENLPVTGESGRWLESRLFGGSIEFYRDSSDDSGQCCPNVQAEFRTFPFETTGRPMTYQQRRARGLLSLGSTEATGQQAGGTFMRPRRERPQRLYSIPASELSRVPLEPRRALRVRQVA
;
A
#
# COMPACT_ATOMS: atom_id res chain seq x y z
N MET A 1 -12.52 -7.31 -27.43
CA MET A 1 -12.08 -6.60 -26.21
C MET A 1 -10.71 -6.02 -26.48
N SER A 2 -10.48 -4.71 -26.29
CA SER A 2 -9.13 -4.14 -26.43
C SER A 2 -8.31 -4.54 -25.21
N ALA A 3 -7.17 -5.19 -25.41
CA ALA A 3 -6.22 -5.45 -24.34
C ALA A 3 -5.82 -4.12 -23.66
N PRO A 4 -5.64 -4.08 -22.33
CA PRO A 4 -5.05 -2.92 -21.68
C PRO A 4 -3.69 -2.64 -22.32
N ARG A 5 -3.44 -1.36 -22.62
CA ARG A 5 -2.19 -0.93 -23.25
C ARG A 5 -1.13 -0.74 -22.17
N ASP A 6 0.10 -1.15 -22.49
CA ASP A 6 1.24 -1.08 -21.59
C ASP A 6 1.97 0.26 -21.76
N PHE A 7 2.30 0.89 -20.63
CA PHE A 7 2.87 2.24 -20.61
C PHE A 7 4.14 2.35 -19.79
N THR A 8 4.99 3.31 -20.14
CA THR A 8 6.09 3.74 -19.27
C THR A 8 5.75 5.08 -18.63
N VAL A 9 5.66 5.11 -17.29
CA VAL A 9 5.29 6.32 -16.53
C VAL A 9 6.16 6.41 -15.26
N ASN A 10 6.82 7.56 -15.04
CA ASN A 10 7.70 7.78 -13.89
C ASN A 10 8.78 6.69 -13.70
N GLY A 11 9.26 6.09 -14.80
CA GLY A 11 10.23 4.99 -14.76
C GLY A 11 9.65 3.63 -14.37
N LEU A 12 8.32 3.51 -14.18
CA LEU A 12 7.61 2.23 -14.17
C LEU A 12 7.39 1.81 -15.62
N GLY A 13 7.86 0.63 -16.00
CA GLY A 13 7.62 0.05 -17.31
C GLY A 13 6.36 -0.83 -17.33
N ARG A 14 5.71 -0.87 -18.49
CA ARG A 14 4.53 -1.70 -18.81
C ARG A 14 3.38 -1.62 -17.79
N ILE A 15 3.14 -0.43 -17.22
CA ILE A 15 2.00 -0.26 -16.32
C ILE A 15 0.69 -0.30 -17.13
N GLY A 16 -0.16 -1.26 -16.77
CA GLY A 16 -1.55 -1.37 -17.23
C GLY A 16 -2.52 -1.29 -16.06
N ILE A 17 -3.45 -0.33 -16.10
CA ILE A 17 -4.49 -0.16 -15.09
C ILE A 17 -5.84 -0.50 -15.70
N THR A 18 -6.58 -1.40 -15.06
CA THR A 18 -7.91 -1.85 -15.49
C THR A 18 -8.93 -1.50 -14.41
N LEU A 19 -10.07 -0.96 -14.82
CA LEU A 19 -11.24 -0.77 -13.98
C LEU A 19 -12.15 -2.01 -14.09
N ARG A 20 -12.54 -2.59 -12.97
CA ARG A 20 -13.55 -3.65 -12.86
C ARG A 20 -14.89 -2.98 -12.58
N ASN A 21 -15.74 -2.97 -13.60
CA ASN A 21 -17.13 -2.53 -13.55
C ASN A 21 -18.07 -3.74 -13.48
N GLN A 22 -19.37 -3.49 -13.28
CA GLN A 22 -20.41 -4.54 -13.34
C GLN A 22 -20.42 -5.26 -14.70
N ASP A 23 -20.06 -4.54 -15.78
CA ASP A 23 -20.10 -5.03 -17.15
C ASP A 23 -18.78 -5.66 -17.63
N GLY A 24 -17.74 -5.70 -16.78
CA GLY A 24 -16.46 -6.35 -17.07
C GLY A 24 -15.22 -5.52 -16.75
N LEU A 25 -14.11 -5.86 -17.43
CA LEU A 25 -12.80 -5.25 -17.25
C LEU A 25 -12.50 -4.25 -18.37
N GLU A 26 -12.31 -2.99 -18.01
CA GLU A 26 -12.06 -1.89 -18.95
C GLU A 26 -10.72 -1.22 -18.68
N PRO A 27 -9.86 -0.97 -19.69
CA PRO A 27 -8.64 -0.19 -19.47
C PRO A 27 -8.97 1.21 -18.95
N LEU A 28 -8.31 1.63 -17.87
CA LEU A 28 -8.47 2.97 -17.35
C LEU A 28 -7.82 3.98 -18.30
N GLN A 29 -8.56 5.01 -18.70
CA GLN A 29 -8.09 5.99 -19.69
C GLN A 29 -6.78 6.64 -19.25
N GLU A 30 -5.79 6.64 -20.15
CA GLU A 30 -4.50 7.27 -19.91
C GLU A 30 -4.69 8.78 -19.74
N ASN A 31 -3.85 9.42 -18.92
CA ASN A 31 -3.93 10.85 -18.62
C ASN A 31 -5.17 11.31 -17.83
N SER A 32 -6.08 10.40 -17.45
CA SER A 32 -7.09 10.68 -16.43
C SER A 32 -6.42 11.02 -15.08
N LEU A 33 -7.15 11.71 -14.20
CA LEU A 33 -6.63 12.04 -12.87
C LEU A 33 -6.48 10.78 -12.00
N GLU A 34 -7.37 9.81 -12.22
CA GLU A 34 -7.36 8.47 -11.64
C GLU A 34 -6.09 7.74 -12.03
N PHE A 35 -5.82 7.62 -13.35
CA PHE A 35 -4.62 6.94 -13.86
C PHE A 35 -3.35 7.65 -13.38
N THR A 36 -3.28 8.97 -13.53
CA THR A 36 -2.08 9.75 -13.19
C THR A 36 -1.78 9.71 -11.69
N GLY A 37 -2.81 9.87 -10.85
CA GLY A 37 -2.66 9.82 -9.41
C GLY A 37 -2.28 8.42 -8.92
N LEU A 38 -2.88 7.37 -9.49
CA LEU A 38 -2.57 5.99 -9.11
C LEU A 38 -1.17 5.58 -9.58
N ALA A 39 -0.79 5.91 -10.83
CA ALA A 39 0.57 5.66 -11.33
C ALA A 39 1.63 6.41 -10.50
N PHE A 40 1.32 7.62 -10.03
CA PHE A 40 2.20 8.33 -9.10
C PHE A 40 2.30 7.62 -7.74
N ALA A 41 1.17 7.23 -7.16
CA ALA A 41 1.16 6.52 -5.87
C ALA A 41 1.94 5.20 -5.95
N ILE A 42 1.76 4.45 -7.05
CA ILE A 42 2.51 3.22 -7.32
C ILE A 42 4.01 3.49 -7.39
N HIS A 43 4.42 4.52 -8.16
CA HIS A 43 5.81 4.92 -8.24
C HIS A 43 6.38 5.28 -6.86
N ALA A 44 5.63 6.03 -6.05
CA ALA A 44 6.04 6.41 -4.71
C ALA A 44 6.17 5.20 -3.78
N GLY A 45 5.21 4.27 -3.81
CA GLY A 45 5.24 3.04 -3.02
C GLY A 45 6.41 2.13 -3.39
N LEU A 46 6.66 1.92 -4.69
CA LEU A 46 7.83 1.17 -5.14
C LEU A 46 9.14 1.88 -4.75
N SER A 47 9.19 3.20 -4.87
CA SER A 47 10.37 3.99 -4.46
C SER A 47 10.64 3.91 -2.96
N ILE A 48 9.62 3.70 -2.12
CA ILE A 48 9.79 3.41 -0.68
C ILE A 48 10.56 2.09 -0.51
N LEU A 49 10.19 1.05 -1.25
CA LEU A 49 10.83 -0.27 -1.19
C LEU A 49 12.24 -0.28 -1.80
N GLU A 50 12.51 0.54 -2.79
CA GLU A 50 13.82 0.63 -3.45
C GLU A 50 14.91 1.34 -2.61
N LYS A 51 14.53 2.05 -1.54
CA LYS A 51 15.46 2.68 -0.60
C LYS A 51 16.16 1.62 0.27
N PRO A 52 17.34 1.93 0.86
CA PRO A 52 18.08 0.96 1.66
C PRO A 52 17.25 0.30 2.78
N GLU A 53 16.40 1.08 3.45
CA GLU A 53 15.55 0.61 4.55
C GLU A 53 14.41 -0.27 4.04
N GLY A 54 13.84 0.08 2.88
CA GLY A 54 12.83 -0.72 2.19
C GLY A 54 13.38 -2.07 1.73
N ARG A 55 14.57 -2.08 1.11
CA ARG A 55 15.29 -3.30 0.72
C ARG A 55 15.62 -4.16 1.93
N GLN A 56 16.08 -3.55 3.02
CA GLN A 56 16.36 -4.26 4.25
C GLN A 56 15.09 -4.85 4.88
N ALA A 57 13.97 -4.14 4.85
CA ALA A 57 12.69 -4.65 5.32
C ALA A 57 12.21 -5.84 4.48
N LEU A 58 12.30 -5.75 3.15
CA LEU A 58 12.00 -6.86 2.22
C LEU A 58 12.92 -8.06 2.45
N GLN A 59 14.22 -7.83 2.62
CA GLN A 59 15.16 -8.91 2.91
C GLN A 59 14.78 -9.63 4.21
N ARG A 60 14.47 -8.87 5.26
CA ARG A 60 14.12 -9.46 6.55
C ARG A 60 12.79 -10.22 6.49
N VAL A 61 11.75 -9.68 5.84
CA VAL A 61 10.48 -10.41 5.72
C VAL A 61 10.67 -11.69 4.90
N GLY A 62 11.43 -11.63 3.81
CA GLY A 62 11.72 -12.82 2.99
C GLY A 62 12.48 -13.89 3.77
N LEU A 63 13.50 -13.51 4.55
CA LEU A 63 14.23 -14.45 5.42
C LEU A 63 13.33 -15.10 6.46
N VAL A 64 12.49 -14.29 7.12
CA VAL A 64 11.57 -14.78 8.16
C VAL A 64 10.54 -15.73 7.55
N VAL A 65 9.96 -15.40 6.39
CA VAL A 65 9.01 -16.28 5.70
C VAL A 65 9.66 -17.61 5.33
N VAL A 66 10.85 -17.59 4.72
CA VAL A 66 11.57 -18.81 4.35
C VAL A 66 11.93 -19.66 5.58
N GLN A 67 12.31 -19.03 6.69
CA GLN A 67 12.57 -19.72 7.95
C GLN A 67 11.31 -20.37 8.51
N GLU A 68 10.18 -19.66 8.49
CA GLU A 68 8.90 -20.18 9.00
C GLU A 68 8.34 -21.30 8.11
N TRP A 69 8.46 -21.20 6.79
CA TRP A 69 8.15 -22.31 5.86
C TRP A 69 8.95 -23.57 6.20
N ALA A 70 10.26 -23.43 6.41
CA ALA A 70 11.13 -24.56 6.75
C ALA A 70 10.82 -25.12 8.16
N ARG A 71 10.59 -24.25 9.14
CA ARG A 71 10.29 -24.62 10.54
C ARG A 71 8.97 -25.37 10.66
N ALA A 72 7.94 -24.92 9.95
CA ALA A 72 6.62 -25.54 9.94
C ALA A 72 6.53 -26.75 9.00
N GLN A 73 7.55 -26.96 8.15
CA GLN A 73 7.58 -28.00 7.12
C GLN A 73 6.40 -27.93 6.12
N ILE A 74 5.86 -26.73 5.90
CA ILE A 74 4.69 -26.50 5.02
C ILE A 74 5.12 -26.24 3.58
N PHE A 75 6.24 -25.54 3.37
CA PHE A 75 6.72 -25.23 2.02
C PHE A 75 8.24 -25.28 1.95
N ARG A 76 8.76 -25.68 0.80
CA ARG A 76 10.21 -25.75 0.56
C ARG A 76 10.62 -24.65 -0.39
N PHE A 77 11.29 -23.63 0.14
CA PHE A 77 11.97 -22.64 -0.66
C PHE A 77 13.08 -23.30 -1.50
N GLY A 78 13.02 -23.13 -2.84
CA GLY A 78 13.98 -23.72 -3.76
C GLY A 78 15.30 -22.95 -3.92
N GLY A 79 15.40 -21.74 -3.36
CA GLY A 79 16.61 -20.89 -3.44
C GLY A 79 17.55 -21.02 -2.24
N ASP A 80 18.61 -20.22 -2.23
CA ASP A 80 19.55 -20.08 -1.11
C ASP A 80 19.17 -18.85 -0.27
N PRO A 81 18.75 -19.01 1.00
CA PRO A 81 18.41 -17.88 1.87
C PRO A 81 19.54 -16.84 2.01
N ASN A 82 20.81 -17.22 1.85
CA ASN A 82 21.94 -16.29 1.92
C ASN A 82 21.97 -15.31 0.74
N LEU A 83 21.27 -15.62 -0.35
CA LEU A 83 21.13 -14.76 -1.52
C LEU A 83 19.90 -13.82 -1.44
N MET A 84 19.23 -13.73 -0.28
CA MET A 84 18.05 -12.88 -0.13
C MET A 84 18.24 -11.41 -0.58
N PRO A 85 19.37 -10.72 -0.30
CA PRO A 85 19.59 -9.37 -0.85
C PRO A 85 19.50 -9.33 -2.38
N ARG A 86 20.03 -10.34 -3.05
CA ARG A 86 19.98 -10.45 -4.51
C ARG A 86 18.56 -10.71 -5.01
N TYR A 87 17.79 -11.55 -4.33
CA TYR A 87 16.38 -11.79 -4.67
C TYR A 87 15.53 -10.52 -4.53
N VAL A 88 15.78 -9.69 -3.51
CA VAL A 88 15.12 -8.38 -3.37
C VAL A 88 15.49 -7.46 -4.53
N ASP A 89 16.77 -7.39 -4.89
CA ASP A 89 17.23 -6.54 -6.00
C ASP A 89 16.64 -6.98 -7.35
N GLU A 90 16.65 -8.28 -7.64
CA GLU A 90 16.08 -8.86 -8.85
C GLU A 90 14.56 -8.66 -8.91
N PHE A 91 13.85 -8.86 -7.79
CA PHE A 91 12.42 -8.60 -7.67
C PHE A 91 12.08 -7.14 -7.96
N LEU A 92 12.70 -6.20 -7.26
CA LEU A 92 12.41 -4.77 -7.43
C LEU A 92 12.74 -4.30 -8.85
N LEU A 93 13.84 -4.78 -9.44
CA LEU A 93 14.19 -4.50 -10.83
C LEU A 93 13.13 -5.04 -11.80
N ALA A 94 12.65 -6.28 -11.57
CA ALA A 94 11.60 -6.89 -12.38
C ALA A 94 10.29 -6.10 -12.29
N VAL A 95 9.81 -5.78 -11.08
CA VAL A 95 8.60 -4.99 -10.85
C VAL A 95 8.70 -3.58 -11.44
N ARG A 96 9.87 -2.93 -11.34
CA ARG A 96 10.08 -1.60 -11.95
C ARG A 96 9.98 -1.65 -13.47
N ARG A 97 10.51 -2.71 -14.09
CA ARG A 97 10.54 -2.89 -15.54
C ARG A 97 9.19 -3.34 -16.11
N ASP A 98 8.49 -4.20 -15.39
CA ASP A 98 7.25 -4.83 -15.82
C ASP A 98 6.30 -4.91 -14.60
N PHE A 99 5.57 -3.82 -14.38
CA PHE A 99 4.79 -3.67 -13.16
C PHE A 99 3.57 -4.62 -13.19
N PRO A 100 3.26 -5.34 -12.07
CA PRO A 100 2.10 -6.21 -12.00
C PRO A 100 0.82 -5.48 -12.42
N ARG A 101 -0.09 -6.21 -13.06
CA ARG A 101 -1.36 -5.65 -13.52
C ARG A 101 -2.13 -5.03 -12.35
N VAL A 102 -2.63 -3.81 -12.57
CA VAL A 102 -3.40 -3.08 -11.56
C VAL A 102 -4.88 -3.17 -11.86
N ILE A 103 -5.67 -3.56 -10.87
CA ILE A 103 -7.12 -3.67 -10.96
C ILE A 103 -7.74 -2.70 -9.97
N VAL A 104 -8.62 -1.82 -10.46
CA VAL A 104 -9.40 -0.87 -9.66
C VAL A 104 -10.84 -1.37 -9.63
N GLY A 105 -11.43 -1.64 -8.47
CA GLY A 105 -12.77 -2.23 -8.39
C GLY A 105 -13.41 -2.20 -7.01
N GLY A 106 -14.61 -2.77 -6.91
CA GLY A 106 -15.17 -3.21 -5.63
C GLY A 106 -14.37 -4.40 -5.10
N VAL A 107 -14.09 -4.44 -3.80
CA VAL A 107 -13.42 -5.58 -3.15
C VAL A 107 -14.45 -6.69 -2.96
N GLU A 108 -14.97 -7.22 -4.05
CA GLU A 108 -15.89 -8.34 -4.05
C GLU A 108 -15.34 -9.43 -4.97
N GLY A 109 -14.96 -10.55 -4.36
CA GLY A 109 -14.64 -11.80 -5.05
C GLY A 109 -13.25 -12.35 -4.76
N SER A 110 -13.21 -13.65 -4.45
CA SER A 110 -12.05 -14.53 -4.33
C SER A 110 -11.34 -14.81 -5.67
N ASP A 111 -11.27 -13.82 -6.56
CA ASP A 111 -10.60 -13.98 -7.85
C ASP A 111 -9.10 -13.69 -7.69
N HIS A 112 -8.36 -14.76 -7.43
CA HIS A 112 -6.89 -14.84 -7.30
C HIS A 112 -6.14 -14.56 -8.62
N ALA A 113 -6.60 -13.61 -9.44
CA ALA A 113 -5.81 -13.18 -10.58
C ALA A 113 -4.64 -12.32 -10.07
N ALA A 114 -3.41 -12.75 -10.33
CA ALA A 114 -2.17 -12.08 -9.97
C ALA A 114 -2.20 -10.59 -10.38
N GLY A 115 -2.41 -9.71 -9.41
CA GLY A 115 -2.55 -8.27 -9.63
C GLY A 115 -2.64 -7.49 -8.32
N ILE A 116 -2.43 -6.18 -8.40
CA ILE A 116 -2.60 -5.27 -7.25
C ILE A 116 -3.98 -4.63 -7.33
N TYR A 117 -4.77 -4.80 -6.26
CA TYR A 117 -6.14 -4.33 -6.19
C TYR A 117 -6.23 -3.00 -5.45
N TYR A 118 -6.95 -2.05 -6.04
CA TYR A 118 -7.26 -0.77 -5.40
C TYR A 118 -8.77 -0.55 -5.35
N ASN A 119 -9.23 -0.03 -4.22
CA ASN A 119 -10.63 0.33 -4.04
C ASN A 119 -11.02 1.46 -5.01
N HIS A 120 -12.02 1.19 -5.86
CA HIS A 120 -12.50 2.16 -6.86
C HIS A 120 -12.93 3.49 -6.23
N SER A 121 -13.67 3.45 -5.11
CA SER A 121 -14.14 4.66 -4.43
C SER A 121 -12.97 5.56 -3.99
N HIS A 122 -11.88 4.99 -3.50
CA HIS A 122 -10.70 5.75 -3.09
C HIS A 122 -10.00 6.41 -4.29
N VAL A 123 -9.84 5.68 -5.40
CA VAL A 123 -9.23 6.22 -6.62
C VAL A 123 -10.09 7.35 -7.21
N THR A 124 -11.41 7.18 -7.27
CA THR A 124 -12.32 8.24 -7.73
C THR A 124 -12.29 9.47 -6.83
N ARG A 125 -12.30 9.29 -5.50
CA ARG A 125 -12.24 10.41 -4.54
C ARG A 125 -10.92 11.17 -4.61
N MET A 126 -9.81 10.47 -4.83
CA MET A 126 -8.51 11.09 -5.12
C MET A 126 -8.60 12.01 -6.34
N ALA A 127 -9.17 11.53 -7.45
CA ALA A 127 -9.31 12.31 -8.67
C ALA A 127 -10.22 13.54 -8.48
N ILE A 128 -11.33 13.38 -7.76
CA ILE A 128 -12.23 14.51 -7.40
C ILE A 128 -11.49 15.56 -6.56
N ALA A 129 -10.72 15.12 -5.55
CA ALA A 129 -9.93 16.01 -4.71
C ALA A 129 -8.87 16.77 -5.53
N ALA A 130 -8.20 16.10 -6.48
CA ALA A 130 -7.25 16.73 -7.38
C ALA A 130 -7.91 17.83 -8.22
N ARG A 131 -9.06 17.52 -8.85
CA ARG A 131 -9.81 18.45 -9.70
C ARG A 131 -10.25 19.71 -8.95
N ARG A 132 -10.74 19.54 -7.73
CA ARG A 132 -11.26 20.63 -6.89
C ARG A 132 -10.18 21.44 -6.17
N SER A 133 -8.92 21.05 -6.25
CA SER A 133 -7.83 21.73 -5.52
C SER A 133 -7.45 23.14 -6.02
N SER A 134 -8.11 23.62 -7.08
CA SER A 134 -7.55 24.62 -8.00
C SER A 134 -8.07 26.05 -7.86
N ASP A 135 -9.03 26.33 -6.99
CA ASP A 135 -9.69 27.64 -6.92
C ASP A 135 -9.11 28.60 -5.86
N GLY A 136 -8.02 28.24 -5.18
CA GLY A 136 -7.38 29.07 -4.15
C GLY A 136 -8.23 29.31 -2.88
N SER A 137 -9.47 28.82 -2.88
CA SER A 137 -10.42 28.96 -1.78
C SER A 137 -10.01 28.09 -0.58
N SER A 138 -10.72 28.27 0.54
CA SER A 138 -10.57 27.36 1.69
C SER A 138 -10.86 25.91 1.31
N GLU A 139 -11.89 25.69 0.49
CA GLU A 139 -12.26 24.37 -0.02
C GLU A 139 -11.21 23.81 -0.99
N GLY A 140 -10.68 24.64 -1.89
CA GLY A 140 -9.60 24.22 -2.79
C GLY A 140 -8.34 23.77 -2.03
N ARG A 141 -7.96 24.50 -0.99
CA ARG A 141 -6.86 24.08 -0.09
C ARG A 141 -7.18 22.77 0.63
N LYS A 142 -8.40 22.62 1.15
CA LYS A 142 -8.88 21.38 1.79
C LYS A 142 -8.77 20.18 0.83
N MET A 143 -9.23 20.33 -0.41
CA MET A 143 -9.17 19.29 -1.44
C MET A 143 -7.74 18.98 -1.89
N GLY A 144 -6.88 19.99 -2.05
CA GLY A 144 -5.48 19.78 -2.40
C GLY A 144 -4.73 18.93 -1.37
N ASN A 145 -5.09 19.06 -0.09
CA ASN A 145 -4.52 18.25 0.97
C ASN A 145 -5.13 16.85 1.07
N ARG A 146 -6.42 16.70 0.79
CA ARG A 146 -7.04 15.37 0.63
C ARG A 146 -6.39 14.59 -0.51
N PHE A 147 -6.13 15.25 -1.64
CA PHE A 147 -5.42 14.64 -2.75
C PHE A 147 -4.05 14.09 -2.32
N ARG A 148 -3.23 14.88 -1.61
CA ARG A 148 -1.94 14.41 -1.08
C ARG A 148 -2.09 13.24 -0.12
N THR A 149 -3.13 13.25 0.70
CA THR A 149 -3.40 12.15 1.65
C THR A 149 -3.76 10.87 0.92
N PHE A 150 -4.59 10.94 -0.13
CA PHE A 150 -4.88 9.80 -0.99
C PHE A 150 -3.61 9.27 -1.68
N LEU A 151 -2.74 10.15 -2.20
CA LEU A 151 -1.48 9.71 -2.79
C LEU A 151 -0.59 8.97 -1.76
N PHE A 152 -0.53 9.46 -0.53
CA PHE A 152 0.21 8.81 0.55
C PHE A 152 -0.40 7.45 0.92
N LEU A 153 -1.72 7.40 1.16
CA LEU A 153 -2.48 6.17 1.42
C LEU A 153 -2.19 5.11 0.36
N LEU A 154 -2.38 5.47 -0.90
CA LEU A 154 -2.24 4.54 -2.01
C LEU A 154 -0.78 4.11 -2.19
N ALA A 155 0.21 4.97 -1.92
CA ALA A 155 1.62 4.60 -1.96
C ALA A 155 2.01 3.62 -0.85
N VAL A 156 1.49 3.80 0.38
CA VAL A 156 1.67 2.85 1.48
C VAL A 156 1.03 1.51 1.12
N ALA A 157 -0.20 1.55 0.58
CA ALA A 157 -0.89 0.34 0.10
C ALA A 157 -0.08 -0.35 -1.01
N THR A 158 0.50 0.37 -1.97
CA THR A 158 1.38 -0.24 -2.98
C THR A 158 2.56 -0.97 -2.33
N ALA A 159 3.26 -0.34 -1.37
CA ALA A 159 4.40 -0.96 -0.71
C ALA A 159 3.98 -2.22 0.08
N HIS A 160 2.81 -2.16 0.72
CA HIS A 160 2.19 -3.30 1.39
C HIS A 160 1.93 -4.45 0.42
N GLU A 161 1.19 -4.20 -0.66
CA GLU A 161 0.81 -5.24 -1.62
C GLU A 161 2.01 -5.82 -2.36
N LEU A 162 3.00 -5.00 -2.71
CA LEU A 162 4.26 -5.49 -3.30
C LEU A 162 5.03 -6.41 -2.36
N THR A 163 4.81 -6.34 -1.05
CA THR A 163 5.39 -7.30 -0.11
C THR A 163 4.77 -8.68 -0.31
N HIS A 164 3.46 -8.76 -0.47
CA HIS A 164 2.78 -10.04 -0.77
C HIS A 164 3.25 -10.59 -2.13
N VAL A 165 3.36 -9.73 -3.16
CA VAL A 165 3.89 -10.13 -4.47
C VAL A 165 5.35 -10.64 -4.35
N PHE A 166 6.16 -10.05 -3.48
CA PHE A 166 7.51 -10.56 -3.20
C PHE A 166 7.49 -11.95 -2.58
N ILE A 167 6.55 -12.26 -1.69
CA ILE A 167 6.39 -13.61 -1.14
C ILE A 167 6.00 -14.60 -2.25
N THR A 168 5.09 -14.23 -3.14
CA THR A 168 4.75 -15.06 -4.33
C THR A 168 5.96 -15.28 -5.24
N TYR A 169 6.82 -14.27 -5.41
CA TYR A 169 8.07 -14.40 -6.15
C TYR A 169 9.02 -15.41 -5.47
N LEU A 170 9.16 -15.37 -4.14
CA LEU A 170 9.96 -16.35 -3.39
C LEU A 170 9.34 -17.76 -3.41
N ALA A 171 8.02 -17.86 -3.49
CA ALA A 171 7.29 -19.10 -3.71
C ALA A 171 7.45 -19.67 -5.15
N GLN A 172 8.21 -18.99 -6.02
CA GLN A 172 8.53 -19.44 -7.37
C GLN A 172 7.28 -19.69 -8.23
N GLY A 173 6.23 -18.89 -7.99
CA GLY A 173 4.96 -19.00 -8.71
C GLY A 173 4.08 -20.18 -8.30
N GLN A 174 4.41 -20.89 -7.22
CA GLN A 174 3.50 -21.88 -6.63
C GLN A 174 2.34 -21.16 -5.95
N ASP A 175 1.12 -21.48 -6.37
CA ASP A 175 -0.12 -20.93 -5.82
C ASP A 175 -0.85 -22.02 -5.02
N VAL A 176 -0.27 -22.35 -3.86
CA VAL A 176 -0.84 -23.28 -2.89
C VAL A 176 -0.81 -22.60 -1.53
N ILE A 177 -1.77 -22.90 -0.66
CA ILE A 177 -1.89 -22.17 0.62
C ILE A 177 -0.61 -22.22 1.47
N ASP A 178 0.12 -23.33 1.39
CA ASP A 178 1.39 -23.51 2.10
C ASP A 178 2.51 -22.57 1.61
N SER A 179 2.43 -22.11 0.36
CA SER A 179 3.36 -21.16 -0.24
C SER A 179 3.01 -19.70 0.07
N TYR A 180 1.94 -19.46 0.84
CA TYR A 180 1.56 -18.11 1.25
C TYR A 180 2.34 -17.72 2.51
N THR A 181 2.16 -16.47 2.93
CA THR A 181 2.77 -15.96 4.17
C THR A 181 2.37 -16.85 5.35
N PRO A 182 3.31 -17.44 6.12
CA PRO A 182 2.97 -18.23 7.29
C PRO A 182 2.25 -17.40 8.36
N PRO A 183 1.30 -17.96 9.13
CA PRO A 183 0.53 -17.24 10.17
C PRO A 183 1.38 -16.46 11.18
N GLN A 184 2.59 -16.94 11.49
CA GLN A 184 3.51 -16.30 12.43
C GLN A 184 4.14 -15.02 11.86
N VAL A 185 4.13 -14.86 10.53
CA VAL A 185 4.66 -13.68 9.85
C VAL A 185 3.53 -12.68 9.66
N SER A 186 3.21 -12.00 10.74
CA SER A 186 2.23 -10.92 10.76
C SER A 186 2.63 -9.85 11.78
N TYR A 187 1.84 -8.79 11.88
CA TYR A 187 1.95 -7.79 12.92
C TYR A 187 0.63 -7.68 13.69
N LEU A 188 0.71 -7.53 15.02
CA LEU A 188 -0.46 -7.54 15.91
C LEU A 188 -1.35 -8.78 15.65
N ASN A 189 -2.64 -8.55 15.46
CA ASN A 189 -3.66 -9.56 15.22
C ASN A 189 -4.17 -9.51 13.77
N TYR A 190 -3.40 -8.91 12.85
CA TYR A 190 -3.70 -9.01 11.44
C TYR A 190 -3.45 -10.45 10.98
N VAL A 191 -4.34 -10.96 10.14
CA VAL A 191 -4.28 -12.31 9.59
C VAL A 191 -4.72 -12.22 8.14
N GLY A 192 -4.22 -13.13 7.31
CA GLY A 192 -4.66 -13.22 5.93
C GLY A 192 -5.91 -14.08 5.85
N LEU A 193 -5.78 -15.25 5.26
CA LEU A 193 -6.86 -16.21 5.17
C LEU A 193 -7.11 -16.87 6.53
N THR A 194 -8.38 -17.13 6.79
CA THR A 194 -8.84 -17.95 7.91
C THR A 194 -9.57 -19.19 7.42
N ASP A 195 -9.58 -20.26 8.23
CA ASP A 195 -10.37 -21.45 7.96
C ASP A 195 -11.84 -21.26 8.39
N ASP A 196 -12.64 -22.33 8.26
CA ASP A 196 -14.06 -22.35 8.65
C ASP A 196 -14.29 -22.10 10.15
N GLU A 197 -13.26 -22.31 10.98
CA GLU A 197 -13.27 -22.03 12.42
C GLU A 197 -12.76 -20.61 12.74
N ASN A 198 -12.52 -19.80 11.71
CA ASN A 198 -11.99 -18.45 11.79
C ASN A 198 -10.58 -18.41 12.44
N LEU A 199 -9.81 -19.50 12.32
CA LEU A 199 -8.41 -19.58 12.72
C LEU A 199 -7.50 -19.12 11.58
N PRO A 200 -6.36 -18.46 11.86
CA PRO A 200 -5.47 -17.95 10.83
C PRO A 200 -4.76 -19.10 10.10
N VAL A 201 -4.97 -19.17 8.79
CA VAL A 201 -4.26 -20.11 7.90
C VAL A 201 -3.08 -19.45 7.22
N THR A 202 -3.13 -18.12 7.03
CA THR A 202 -1.99 -17.34 6.52
C THR A 202 -1.76 -16.08 7.35
N GLY A 203 -0.52 -15.58 7.34
CA GLY A 203 -0.12 -14.30 7.94
C GLY A 203 -0.32 -13.12 6.99
N GLU A 204 0.14 -11.95 7.40
CA GLU A 204 0.03 -10.67 6.66
C GLU A 204 1.41 -10.03 6.47
N SER A 205 2.11 -10.41 5.40
CA SER A 205 3.49 -9.97 5.16
C SER A 205 3.60 -8.45 4.97
N GLY A 206 2.59 -7.82 4.35
CA GLY A 206 2.52 -6.36 4.21
C GLY A 206 2.44 -5.65 5.56
N ARG A 207 1.63 -6.15 6.51
CA ARG A 207 1.59 -5.61 7.89
C ARG A 207 2.88 -5.85 8.66
N TRP A 208 3.51 -7.00 8.45
CA TRP A 208 4.82 -7.27 9.01
C TRP A 208 5.84 -6.25 8.50
N LEU A 209 5.87 -5.97 7.20
CA LEU A 209 6.77 -4.98 6.59
C LEU A 209 6.50 -3.57 7.13
N GLU A 210 5.23 -3.13 7.20
CA GLU A 210 4.86 -1.84 7.79
C GLU A 210 5.43 -1.68 9.20
N SER A 211 5.32 -2.71 10.05
CA SER A 211 5.82 -2.67 11.42
C SER A 211 7.32 -2.38 11.51
N ARG A 212 8.10 -2.84 10.52
CA ARG A 212 9.54 -2.64 10.46
C ARG A 212 9.92 -1.34 9.79
N LEU A 213 9.21 -0.98 8.73
CA LEU A 213 9.54 0.17 7.89
C LEU A 213 9.03 1.48 8.48
N PHE A 214 7.86 1.44 9.12
CA PHE A 214 7.18 2.60 9.70
C PHE A 214 7.16 2.59 11.23
N GLY A 215 7.65 1.53 11.87
CA GLY A 215 7.61 1.39 13.33
C GLY A 215 6.22 1.03 13.88
N GLY A 216 5.30 0.58 13.02
CA GLY A 216 3.93 0.23 13.39
C GLY A 216 3.06 -0.06 12.17
N SER A 217 1.75 -0.14 12.38
CA SER A 217 0.75 -0.25 11.31
C SER A 217 0.24 1.15 10.97
N ILE A 218 0.09 1.45 9.68
CA ILE A 218 -0.60 2.67 9.25
C ILE A 218 -2.08 2.33 9.05
N GLU A 219 -2.92 2.99 9.84
CA GLU A 219 -4.37 2.84 9.79
C GLU A 219 -5.07 4.17 9.48
N PHE A 220 -6.08 4.09 8.63
CA PHE A 220 -6.85 5.23 8.17
C PHE A 220 -8.24 5.18 8.81
N TYR A 221 -8.58 6.20 9.61
CA TYR A 221 -9.87 6.30 10.31
C TYR A 221 -10.76 7.44 9.81
N ARG A 222 -12.04 7.17 9.59
CA ARG A 222 -12.97 8.24 9.23
C ARG A 222 -13.08 9.26 10.37
N ASP A 223 -12.92 10.55 10.09
CA ASP A 223 -13.31 11.59 11.04
C ASP A 223 -14.82 11.79 10.94
N SER A 224 -15.53 11.62 12.04
CA SER A 224 -16.99 11.83 12.08
C SER A 224 -17.38 13.31 12.00
N SER A 225 -16.45 14.21 12.27
CA SER A 225 -16.67 15.66 12.28
C SER A 225 -16.37 16.34 10.93
N ASP A 226 -15.74 15.64 9.98
CA ASP A 226 -15.48 16.12 8.63
C ASP A 226 -16.42 15.44 7.61
N ASP A 227 -16.47 15.94 6.38
CA ASP A 227 -17.42 15.50 5.36
C ASP A 227 -17.13 14.09 4.80
N SER A 228 -18.03 13.56 3.98
CA SER A 228 -17.94 12.20 3.41
C SER A 228 -16.84 12.01 2.36
N GLY A 229 -16.21 13.08 1.88
CA GLY A 229 -15.13 13.08 0.89
C GLY A 229 -13.75 12.84 1.48
N GLN A 230 -13.67 12.49 2.77
CA GLN A 230 -12.44 12.14 3.44
C GLN A 230 -11.80 10.85 2.90
N CYS A 231 -10.47 10.87 2.99
CA CYS A 231 -9.56 9.73 2.93
C CYS A 231 -9.22 9.15 4.31
N CYS A 232 -9.82 9.68 5.41
CA CYS A 232 -9.40 9.65 6.83
C CYS A 232 -8.51 10.85 7.25
N PRO A 233 -8.35 11.22 8.56
CA PRO A 233 -8.35 12.61 9.01
C PRO A 233 -7.07 13.36 8.64
N ASN A 234 -7.25 14.67 8.48
CA ASN A 234 -6.29 15.77 8.56
C ASN A 234 -4.77 15.42 8.68
N VAL A 235 -4.15 15.07 7.55
CA VAL A 235 -2.69 14.96 7.36
C VAL A 235 -2.01 16.35 7.26
N GLN A 236 -2.75 17.45 7.41
CA GLN A 236 -2.30 18.79 7.00
C GLN A 236 -1.28 19.48 7.89
N ALA A 237 -1.18 19.15 9.18
CA ALA A 237 -0.26 19.84 10.09
C ALA A 237 0.97 19.00 10.46
N GLU A 238 0.97 17.70 10.15
CA GLU A 238 1.66 16.72 11.00
C GLU A 238 2.72 15.88 10.28
N PHE A 239 2.81 15.94 8.95
CA PHE A 239 3.78 15.18 8.15
C PHE A 239 5.09 15.93 7.87
N ARG A 240 5.44 16.94 8.70
CA ARG A 240 6.69 17.71 8.51
C ARG A 240 7.94 16.94 8.96
N THR A 241 7.79 15.82 9.65
CA THR A 241 8.90 14.99 10.15
C THR A 241 8.53 13.51 10.10
N PHE A 242 9.33 12.75 9.34
CA PHE A 242 9.48 11.30 9.40
C PHE A 242 10.71 11.00 10.28
N PRO A 243 10.77 9.90 11.06
CA PRO A 243 9.79 8.80 11.21
C PRO A 243 8.57 9.15 12.10
N PHE A 244 7.54 8.30 12.06
CA PHE A 244 6.38 8.35 12.95
C PHE A 244 6.70 7.62 14.27
N GLU A 245 6.40 8.22 15.43
CA GLU A 245 6.48 7.52 16.73
C GLU A 245 5.12 6.88 17.10
N THR A 246 5.17 5.66 17.63
CA THR A 246 4.04 5.00 18.29
C THR A 246 3.79 5.67 19.64
N THR A 247 2.70 6.43 19.77
CA THR A 247 2.34 7.05 21.05
C THR A 247 0.92 6.69 21.46
N GLY A 248 0.79 6.02 22.60
CA GLY A 248 -0.48 5.68 23.24
C GLY A 248 -0.44 4.31 23.90
N ARG A 249 -1.24 4.12 24.97
CA ARG A 249 -1.55 2.76 25.42
C ARG A 249 -2.33 2.05 24.30
N PRO A 250 -2.11 0.73 24.09
CA PRO A 250 -2.88 -0.04 23.13
C PRO A 250 -4.37 0.24 23.30
N MET A 251 -5.05 0.65 22.22
CA MET A 251 -6.49 0.87 22.29
C MET A 251 -7.20 -0.41 21.88
N THR A 252 -8.04 -0.93 22.76
CA THR A 252 -8.89 -2.08 22.46
C THR A 252 -9.87 -1.72 21.35
N TYR A 253 -10.35 -2.72 20.60
CA TYR A 253 -11.38 -2.50 19.59
C TYR A 253 -12.62 -1.76 20.13
N GLN A 254 -13.02 -2.08 21.36
CA GLN A 254 -14.11 -1.39 22.06
C GLN A 254 -13.79 0.09 22.30
N GLN A 255 -12.55 0.44 22.65
CA GLN A 255 -12.12 1.84 22.80
C GLN A 255 -12.10 2.59 21.46
N ARG A 256 -11.79 1.91 20.35
CA ARG A 256 -11.88 2.49 18.99
C ARG A 256 -13.33 2.80 18.63
N ARG A 257 -14.23 1.83 18.84
CA ARG A 257 -15.66 1.98 18.59
C ARG A 257 -16.30 3.08 19.45
N ALA A 258 -15.95 3.14 20.74
CA ALA A 258 -16.42 4.17 21.66
C ALA A 258 -15.97 5.60 21.26
N ARG A 259 -14.88 5.72 20.50
CA ARG A 259 -14.37 7.00 19.97
C ARG A 259 -14.82 7.28 18.53
N GLY A 260 -15.66 6.43 17.94
CA GLY A 260 -16.12 6.59 16.55
C GLY A 260 -15.03 6.35 15.49
N LEU A 261 -13.91 5.72 15.85
CA LEU A 261 -12.79 5.45 14.96
C LEU A 261 -13.04 4.13 14.21
N LEU A 262 -13.66 4.21 13.03
CA LEU A 262 -13.86 3.08 12.12
C LEU A 262 -12.69 3.02 11.12
N SER A 263 -11.99 1.88 11.09
CA SER A 263 -10.89 1.63 10.16
C SER A 263 -11.45 1.51 8.74
N LEU A 264 -10.91 2.29 7.80
CA LEU A 264 -11.31 2.30 6.38
C LEU A 264 -10.31 1.54 5.51
N GLY A 265 -9.82 0.38 5.99
CA GLY A 265 -8.71 -0.39 5.41
C GLY A 265 -8.59 -0.30 3.88
N SER A 266 -7.37 -0.10 3.38
CA SER A 266 -7.10 -0.06 1.94
C SER A 266 -7.15 -1.44 1.27
N THR A 267 -7.00 -2.51 2.07
CA THR A 267 -7.04 -3.94 1.70
C THR A 267 -7.79 -4.73 2.79
N GLU A 268 -8.49 -5.80 2.40
CA GLU A 268 -9.31 -6.61 3.30
C GLU A 268 -8.43 -7.38 4.29
N ALA A 269 -8.65 -7.19 5.60
CA ALA A 269 -8.25 -8.13 6.63
C ALA A 269 -9.53 -8.77 7.18
N THR A 270 -9.78 -10.01 6.79
CA THR A 270 -10.92 -10.82 7.25
C THR A 270 -10.63 -11.31 8.68
N GLY A 271 -10.91 -10.48 9.69
CA GLY A 271 -10.76 -10.90 11.08
C GLY A 271 -11.25 -9.89 12.11
N GLN A 272 -11.88 -10.41 13.19
CA GLN A 272 -12.22 -9.61 14.37
C GLN A 272 -10.96 -9.03 15.00
N GLN A 273 -10.92 -7.70 15.11
CA GLN A 273 -9.74 -7.01 15.61
C GLN A 273 -9.65 -7.03 17.13
N ALA A 274 -8.59 -7.61 17.71
CA ALA A 274 -8.28 -7.46 19.14
C ALA A 274 -7.12 -6.47 19.31
N GLY A 275 -7.45 -5.25 19.76
CA GLY A 275 -6.56 -4.24 20.36
C GLY A 275 -5.23 -3.90 19.66
N GLY A 276 -5.15 -2.73 19.02
CA GLY A 276 -3.94 -2.27 18.31
C GLY A 276 -3.54 -0.83 18.67
N THR A 277 -2.25 -0.54 18.50
CA THR A 277 -1.61 0.76 18.79
C THR A 277 -1.80 1.75 17.64
N PHE A 278 -1.86 3.05 17.94
CA PHE A 278 -2.08 4.14 16.98
C PHE A 278 -0.87 5.09 16.98
N MET A 279 -0.62 5.77 15.85
CA MET A 279 0.39 6.84 15.77
C MET A 279 -0.26 8.23 15.78
N ARG A 280 0.29 9.16 16.57
CA ARG A 280 0.03 10.61 16.56
C ARG A 280 1.36 11.33 16.82
N PRO A 281 1.63 12.50 16.22
CA PRO A 281 2.88 13.21 16.46
C PRO A 281 2.84 14.00 17.78
N ARG A 282 3.93 13.91 18.54
CA ARG A 282 4.27 14.85 19.62
C ARG A 282 5.70 15.35 19.42
N ARG A 283 5.95 16.59 19.81
CA ARG A 283 7.21 17.30 19.60
C ARG A 283 8.11 17.15 20.82
N GLU A 284 8.90 16.07 20.89
CA GLU A 284 10.00 15.94 21.86
C GLU A 284 11.08 14.99 21.31
N ARG A 285 12.35 15.28 21.61
CA ARG A 285 13.54 14.73 20.91
C ARG A 285 13.93 13.36 21.48
N PRO A 286 13.96 12.28 20.65
CA PRO A 286 15.15 11.41 20.59
C PRO A 286 15.49 10.90 19.15
N GLN A 287 16.51 10.03 19.07
CA GLN A 287 17.47 9.81 17.97
C GLN A 287 16.88 9.41 16.59
N ARG A 288 17.33 10.11 15.53
CA ARG A 288 16.85 10.00 14.14
C ARG A 288 17.29 8.71 13.45
N LEU A 289 16.37 8.03 12.76
CA LEU A 289 16.70 7.04 11.73
C LEU A 289 16.53 7.55 10.28
N TYR A 290 15.62 8.49 9.94
CA TYR A 290 15.64 9.21 8.64
C TYR A 290 14.98 10.60 8.67
N SER A 291 15.24 11.41 7.64
CA SER A 291 14.55 12.67 7.29
C SER A 291 14.31 12.71 5.78
N ILE A 292 13.09 12.45 5.30
CA ILE A 292 12.68 12.85 3.94
C ILE A 292 12.13 14.27 4.09
N PRO A 293 12.81 15.31 3.60
CA PRO A 293 12.34 16.66 3.78
C PRO A 293 11.05 16.85 2.95
N ALA A 294 10.05 17.53 3.50
CA ALA A 294 8.81 17.87 2.77
C ALA A 294 9.09 18.56 1.42
N SER A 295 10.27 19.19 1.29
CA SER A 295 10.78 19.76 0.05
C SER A 295 10.96 18.72 -1.07
N GLU A 296 11.35 17.48 -0.77
CA GLU A 296 11.46 16.39 -1.76
C GLU A 296 10.09 15.89 -2.21
N LEU A 297 9.11 15.81 -1.29
CA LEU A 297 7.70 15.53 -1.64
C LEU A 297 7.09 16.65 -2.51
N SER A 298 7.58 17.89 -2.37
CA SER A 298 7.16 19.05 -3.17
C SER A 298 7.99 19.33 -4.42
N ARG A 299 9.07 18.59 -4.68
CA ARG A 299 9.90 18.72 -5.90
C ARG A 299 9.35 17.97 -7.11
N VAL A 300 8.34 17.12 -6.88
CA VAL A 300 7.49 16.58 -7.95
C VAL A 300 6.68 17.76 -8.51
N PRO A 301 6.53 17.92 -9.83
CA PRO A 301 5.66 18.95 -10.38
C PRO A 301 4.21 18.67 -9.95
N LEU A 302 3.83 19.22 -8.79
CA LEU A 302 2.49 19.27 -8.21
C LEU A 302 1.61 20.25 -9.00
N GLU A 303 1.82 20.42 -10.31
CA GLU A 303 0.80 21.04 -11.13
C GLU A 303 -0.27 19.96 -11.37
N PRO A 304 -1.45 20.03 -10.73
CA PRO A 304 -2.54 19.06 -10.95
C PRO A 304 -3.05 19.08 -12.40
N ARG A 305 -2.50 19.98 -13.23
CA ARG A 305 -2.85 20.29 -14.60
C ARG A 305 -1.98 19.56 -15.64
N ARG A 306 -0.82 19.03 -15.25
CA ARG A 306 0.03 18.29 -16.18
C ARG A 306 -0.23 16.81 -15.98
N ALA A 307 -1.20 16.28 -16.72
CA ALA A 307 -1.24 14.85 -16.96
C ALA A 307 0.17 14.39 -17.37
N LEU A 308 0.68 13.35 -16.70
CA LEU A 308 1.97 12.79 -17.04
C LEU A 308 1.88 12.32 -18.48
N ARG A 309 2.68 12.91 -19.39
CA ARG A 309 2.67 12.51 -20.79
C ARG A 309 3.18 11.08 -20.89
N VAL A 310 2.24 10.16 -21.02
CA VAL A 310 2.52 8.75 -21.22
C VAL A 310 3.16 8.57 -22.60
N ARG A 311 4.31 7.89 -22.67
CA ARG A 311 4.86 7.42 -23.94
C ARG A 311 4.42 5.98 -24.17
N GLN A 312 3.78 5.74 -25.30
CA GLN A 312 3.47 4.40 -25.77
C GLN A 312 4.80 3.67 -26.03
N VAL A 313 4.91 2.45 -25.52
CA VAL A 313 6.02 1.56 -25.87
C VAL A 313 5.71 1.00 -27.26
N ALA A 314 6.62 1.23 -28.21
CA ALA A 314 6.54 0.67 -29.55
C ALA A 314 6.99 -0.81 -29.54
#